data_AF-A0A2D6PBG9-F1
#
_entry.id   AF-A0A2D6PBG9-F1
#
_cell.length_a   1.000
_cell.length_b   1.000
_cell.length_c   1.000
_cell.angle_alpha   90.00
_cell.angle_beta   90.00
_cell.angle_gamma   90.00
#
_symmetry.space_group_name_H-M   'P 1'
#
loop_
_entity.id
_entity.type
_entity.pdbx_description
1 polymer ?
#
loop_
_entity_poly.entity_id
_entity_poly.type
_entity_poly.pdbx_seq_one_letter_code
_entity_poly.pdbx_strand_id
1 'polypeptide(L)' 'MKNNKKKEEYISIPSHVLKDRTLSVLEALVEYLKEKQNLTYHEISILINRDERNIWTVYSRAKKKRENARKRNKK' A
#
# COMPACT_ATOMS: atom_id res chain seq x y z
N MET A 1 -15.88 -29.38 10.71
CA MET A 1 -15.80 -27.99 10.23
C MET A 1 -14.73 -27.27 11.04
N LYS A 2 -13.59 -26.90 10.44
CA LYS A 2 -12.48 -26.28 11.19
C LYS A 2 -12.79 -24.79 11.43
N ASN A 3 -13.12 -24.45 12.66
CA ASN A 3 -13.23 -23.06 13.13
C ASN A 3 -11.83 -22.43 13.18
N ASN A 4 -11.40 -21.82 12.08
CA ASN A 4 -10.16 -21.06 12.06
C ASN A 4 -10.47 -19.63 12.52
N LYS A 5 -10.38 -19.38 13.84
CA LYS A 5 -10.35 -18.01 14.37
C LYS A 5 -9.09 -17.34 13.78
N LYS A 6 -9.27 -16.48 12.75
CA LYS A 6 -8.18 -15.65 12.22
C LYS A 6 -7.63 -14.84 13.38
N LYS A 7 -6.35 -15.01 13.69
CA LYS A 7 -5.62 -14.14 14.62
C LYS A 7 -5.59 -12.76 13.97
N GLU A 8 -6.08 -11.73 14.66
CA GLU A 8 -6.01 -10.36 14.15
C GLU A 8 -4.55 -9.91 14.23
N GLU A 9 -3.88 -9.90 13.07
CA GLU A 9 -2.54 -9.35 12.93
C GLU A 9 -2.65 -7.84 12.71
N TYR A 10 -2.20 -7.09 13.70
CA TYR A 10 -2.13 -5.63 13.64
C TYR A 10 -0.74 -5.21 13.21
N ILE A 11 -0.67 -4.27 12.25
CA ILE A 11 0.57 -3.61 11.87
C ILE A 11 0.56 -2.16 12.37
N SER A 12 1.68 -1.72 12.93
CA SER A 12 1.86 -0.31 13.30
C SER A 12 2.31 0.48 12.08
N ILE A 13 1.64 1.61 11.82
CA ILE A 13 1.93 2.46 10.67
C ILE A 13 2.23 3.86 11.16
N PRO A 14 3.43 4.41 10.86
CA PRO A 14 3.74 5.78 11.20
C PRO A 14 2.78 6.75 10.51
N SER A 15 2.19 7.68 11.27
CA SER A 15 1.22 8.65 10.74
C SER A 15 1.81 9.56 9.65
N HIS A 16 3.14 9.76 9.65
CA HIS A 16 3.83 10.55 8.62
C HIS A 16 3.71 9.95 7.22
N VAL A 17 3.40 8.65 7.07
CA VAL A 17 3.13 8.01 5.77
C VAL A 17 1.96 8.69 5.07
N LEU A 18 1.00 9.21 5.83
CA LEU A 18 -0.21 9.87 5.33
C LEU A 18 -0.04 11.39 5.15
N LYS A 19 1.16 11.93 5.43
CA LYS A 19 1.45 13.37 5.25
C LYS A 19 1.42 13.78 3.78
N ASP A 20 1.78 12.87 2.89
CA ASP A 20 1.87 13.13 1.47
C ASP A 20 0.48 13.19 0.81
N ARG A 21 0.07 14.41 0.43
CA ARG A 21 -1.23 14.67 -0.21
C ARG A 21 -1.24 14.41 -1.72
N THR A 22 -0.11 14.04 -2.32
CA THR A 22 -0.05 13.66 -3.75
C THR A 22 -0.61 12.27 -3.99
N LEU A 23 -0.58 11.42 -2.96
CA LEU A 23 -1.18 10.10 -2.93
C LEU A 23 -2.50 10.12 -2.15
N SER A 24 -3.42 9.24 -2.54
CA SER A 24 -4.55 8.88 -1.69
C SER A 24 -4.07 8.06 -0.48
N VAL A 25 -4.89 8.00 0.57
CA VAL A 25 -4.57 7.23 1.79
C VAL A 25 -4.22 5.77 1.46
N LEU A 26 -5.00 5.13 0.58
CA LEU A 26 -4.76 3.74 0.20
C LEU A 26 -3.49 3.58 -0.64
N GLU A 27 -3.20 4.52 -1.55
CA GLU A 27 -1.94 4.52 -2.32
C GLU A 27 -0.72 4.68 -1.41
N ALA A 28 -0.74 5.63 -0.48
CA ALA A 28 0.35 5.84 0.47
C ALA A 28 0.55 4.61 1.38
N LEU A 29 -0.56 4.00 1.83
CA LEU A 29 -0.54 2.79 2.64
C LEU A 29 0.08 1.60 1.89
N VAL A 30 -0.42 1.31 0.68
CA VAL A 30 0.07 0.18 -0.14
C VAL A 30 1.52 0.41 -0.56
N GLU A 31 1.91 1.64 -0.92
CA GLU A 31 3.31 2.00 -1.21
C GLU A 31 4.21 1.72 0.00
N TYR A 32 3.82 2.16 1.20
CA TYR A 32 4.59 1.90 2.42
C TYR A 32 4.72 0.42 2.75
N LEU A 33 3.61 -0.33 2.69
CA LEU A 33 3.61 -1.78 2.94
C LEU A 33 4.50 -2.52 1.92
N LYS A 34 4.49 -2.06 0.66
CA LYS A 34 5.28 -2.70 -0.39
C LYS A 34 6.77 -2.35 -0.31
N GLU A 35 7.11 -1.07 -0.13
CA GLU A 35 8.48 -0.58 -0.24
C GLU A 35 9.23 -0.50 1.09
N LYS A 36 8.52 -0.33 2.22
CA LYS A 36 9.14 -0.20 3.55
C LYS A 36 8.99 -1.46 4.39
N GLN A 37 7.88 -2.18 4.23
CA GLN A 37 7.65 -3.46 4.92
C GLN A 37 7.97 -4.68 4.03
N ASN A 38 8.32 -4.47 2.76
CA ASN A 38 8.67 -5.52 1.79
C ASN A 38 7.62 -6.62 1.59
N LEU A 39 6.35 -6.34 1.88
CA LEU A 39 5.28 -7.32 1.76
C LEU A 39 4.98 -7.64 0.28
N THR A 40 4.56 -8.86 0.02
CA THR A 40 4.00 -9.30 -1.25
C THR A 40 2.59 -8.72 -1.45
N TYR A 41 2.10 -8.68 -2.69
CA TYR A 41 0.73 -8.22 -2.93
C TYR A 41 -0.29 -9.13 -2.26
N HIS A 42 -0.01 -10.44 -2.23
CA HIS A 42 -0.81 -11.42 -1.51
C HIS A 42 -0.88 -11.12 0.00
N GLU A 43 0.24 -10.89 0.68
CA GLU A 43 0.24 -10.56 2.12
C GLU A 43 -0.52 -9.25 2.39
N ILE A 44 -0.32 -8.23 1.57
CA ILE A 44 -1.05 -6.96 1.68
C ILE A 44 -2.56 -7.19 1.47
N SER A 45 -2.93 -8.03 0.50
CA SER A 45 -4.33 -8.37 0.17
C SER A 45 -5.05 -9.00 1.37
N ILE A 46 -4.35 -9.88 2.09
CA ILE A 46 -4.85 -10.52 3.31
C ILE A 46 -4.97 -9.49 4.45
N LEU A 47 -3.93 -8.68 4.65
CA LEU A 47 -3.84 -7.70 5.74
C LEU A 47 -4.94 -6.63 5.67
N ILE A 48 -5.20 -6.11 4.47
CA ILE A 48 -6.20 -5.03 4.28
C ILE A 48 -7.56 -5.55 3.80
N ASN A 49 -7.71 -6.88 3.68
CA ASN A 49 -8.91 -7.56 3.20
C ASN A 49 -9.42 -6.98 1.85
N ARG A 50 -8.57 -7.03 0.83
CA ARG A 50 -8.87 -6.59 -0.55
C ARG A 50 -8.32 -7.59 -1.55
N ASP A 51 -8.90 -7.63 -2.75
CA ASP A 51 -8.38 -8.46 -3.84
C ASP A 51 -6.94 -8.04 -4.23
N GLU A 52 -6.08 -9.02 -4.51
CA GLU A 52 -4.68 -8.80 -4.88
C GLU A 52 -4.53 -7.90 -6.13
N ARG A 53 -5.45 -7.99 -7.10
CA ARG A 53 -5.46 -7.12 -8.30
C ARG A 53 -5.73 -5.66 -7.95
N ASN A 54 -6.52 -5.43 -6.90
CA ASN A 54 -6.73 -4.07 -6.38
C ASN A 54 -5.45 -3.54 -5.74
N ILE A 55 -4.71 -4.36 -4.98
CA ILE A 55 -3.42 -3.96 -4.40
C ILE A 55 -2.44 -3.56 -5.49
N TRP A 56 -2.30 -4.42 -6.51
CA TRP A 56 -1.41 -4.14 -7.65
C TRP A 56 -1.80 -2.84 -8.36
N THR A 57 -3.09 -2.64 -8.63
CA THR A 57 -3.59 -1.43 -9.31
C THR A 57 -3.30 -0.17 -8.49
N VAL A 58 -3.54 -0.20 -7.19
CA VAL A 58 -3.25 0.91 -6.28
C VAL A 58 -1.76 1.24 -6.26
N TYR A 59 -0.90 0.23 -6.10
CA TYR A 59 0.55 0.42 -6.11
C TYR A 59 1.05 1.01 -7.44
N SER A 60 0.55 0.49 -8.57
CA SER A 60 0.87 0.98 -9.91
C SER A 60 0.52 2.46 -10.09
N ARG A 61 -0.65 2.89 -9.59
CA ARG A 61 -1.06 4.31 -9.59
C ARG A 61 -0.14 5.18 -8.73
N ALA A 62 0.20 4.72 -7.53
CA ALA A 62 1.17 5.42 -6.66
C ALA A 62 2.52 5.62 -7.37
N LYS A 63 3.08 4.55 -7.93
CA LYS A 63 4.36 4.58 -8.66
C LYS A 63 4.31 5.54 -9.86
N LYS A 64 3.21 5.55 -10.62
CA LYS A 64 3.02 6.50 -11.73
C LYS A 64 2.97 7.95 -11.27
N LYS A 65 2.33 8.24 -10.13
CA LYS A 65 2.33 9.59 -9.53
C LYS A 65 3.74 10.02 -9.11
N ARG A 66 4.53 9.11 -8.49
CA ARG A 66 5.95 9.35 -8.16
C ARG A 66 6.78 9.65 -9.40
N GLU A 67 6.61 8.88 -10.46
CA GLU A 67 7.31 9.08 -11.73
C GLU A 67 6.98 10.45 -12.35
N ASN A 68 5.69 10.80 -12.41
CA ASN A 68 5.25 12.08 -12.94
C ASN A 68 5.79 13.28 -12.13
N ALA A 69 5.83 13.18 -10.80
CA ALA A 69 6.43 14.20 -9.96
C ALA A 69 7.93 14.38 -10.25
N ARG A 70 8.68 13.28 -10.41
CA ARG A 70 10.10 13.31 -10.80
C ARG A 70 10.31 13.95 -12.16
N LYS A 71 9.42 13.70 -13.13
CA LYS A 71 9.49 14.30 -14.48
C LYS A 71 9.25 15.83 -14.43
N ARG A 72 8.31 16.30 -13.61
CA ARG A 72 8.02 17.74 -13.44
C ARG A 72 9.21 18.50 -12.85
N ASN A 73 9.93 17.92 -11.90
CA ASN A 73 11.06 18.59 -11.24
C ASN A 73 12.35 18.61 -12.09
N LYS A 74 12.37 17.93 -13.24
CA LYS A 74 13.51 17.89 -14.18
C LYS A 74 13.39 18.89 -15.34
N LYS A 75 12.26 19.61 -15.42
CA LYS A 75 11.96 20.60 -16.46
C LYS A 75 12.04 21.99 -15.85
#